data_AF-A0A969I9R9-F1
#
_entry.id   AF-A0A969I9R9-F1
#
_cell.length_a   1.000
_cell.length_b   1.000
_cell.length_c   1.000
_cell.angle_alpha   90.00
_cell.angle_beta   90.00
_cell.angle_gamma   90.00
#
_symmetry.space_group_name_H-M   'P 1'
#
loop_
_entity.id
_entity.type
_entity.pdbx_description
1 polymer ?
#
loop_
_entity_poly.entity_id
_entity_poly.type
_entity_poly.pdbx_seq_one_letter_code
_entity_poly.pdbx_strand_id
1 'polypeptide(L)'
;MSSHSHSCTVDASLQFLTTTAQRPLTKVVLIAVLTGYLIARLYILYSTQTAVISFGVVVGLQVLLLYIALAYGWRVGLTVAISIVLFHMLLLLLAQELGHYSMGDRITYNVGIIALNFAAGYISDLNRRLLATLKANHMNVQKLQQQYAKLQQLVQRDSLTQLYNRRYFYEQAEALLGVARASGRSLGIILLDLDRFKQINDTYGHVVGDRVLQAVGICLATEPGVIAARLGGEEFSIVQADAEIPCLLHRAERLRAAIAALTFEELAASLRVTASFGVTAVLTSDRSLDRAIARADAALYEAKRQGRNCIRVRQEQGVAD
;
A
#
# COMPACT_ATOMS: atom_id res chain seq x y z
N MET A 1 36.78 -10.24 0.61
CA MET A 1 36.66 -10.33 2.09
C MET A 1 35.66 -9.27 2.56
N SER A 2 34.94 -9.58 3.64
CA SER A 2 33.90 -8.80 4.36
C SER A 2 32.54 -8.51 3.69
N SER A 3 31.58 -9.44 3.81
CA SER A 3 30.13 -9.11 3.91
C SER A 3 29.24 -10.30 4.35
N HIS A 4 29.70 -11.19 5.25
CA HIS A 4 28.94 -12.39 5.65
C HIS A 4 28.77 -12.60 7.17
N SER A 5 29.01 -11.57 8.00
CA SER A 5 28.92 -11.70 9.47
C SER A 5 27.69 -11.05 10.12
N HIS A 6 26.77 -10.45 9.36
CA HIS A 6 25.64 -9.70 9.94
C HIS A 6 24.28 -10.43 9.97
N SER A 7 24.14 -11.61 9.37
CA SER A 7 22.86 -12.34 9.36
C SER A 7 22.67 -13.33 10.52
N CYS A 8 23.75 -13.77 11.18
CA CYS A 8 23.65 -14.81 12.21
C CYS A 8 23.29 -14.28 13.61
N THR A 9 23.56 -13.00 13.90
CA THR A 9 23.34 -12.42 15.24
C THR A 9 21.92 -11.88 15.45
N VAL A 10 21.20 -11.55 14.37
CA VAL A 10 19.82 -11.05 14.44
C VAL A 10 18.81 -12.19 14.64
N ASP A 11 19.05 -13.36 14.04
CA ASP A 11 18.16 -14.53 14.21
C ASP A 11 18.26 -15.16 15.60
N ALA A 12 19.46 -15.19 16.21
CA ALA A 12 19.65 -15.72 17.55
C ALA A 12 19.00 -14.84 18.65
N SER A 13 18.96 -13.51 18.44
CA SER A 13 18.33 -12.57 19.36
C SER A 13 16.80 -12.50 19.19
N LEU A 14 16.26 -12.74 18.00
CA LEU A 14 14.81 -12.95 17.79
C LEU A 14 14.31 -14.29 18.35
N GLN A 15 15.11 -15.36 18.26
CA GLN A 15 14.77 -16.65 18.89
C GLN A 15 14.80 -16.58 20.42
N PHE A 16 15.70 -15.78 21.01
CA PHE A 16 15.76 -15.60 22.46
C PHE A 16 14.57 -14.79 23.00
N LEU A 17 14.06 -13.82 22.24
CA LEU A 17 12.86 -13.06 22.63
C LEU A 17 11.56 -13.86 22.51
N THR A 18 11.53 -14.94 21.73
CA THR A 18 10.33 -15.77 21.51
C THR A 18 10.25 -17.00 22.41
N THR A 19 11.34 -17.41 23.07
CA THR A 19 11.37 -18.69 23.81
C THR A 19 11.52 -18.60 25.33
N THR A 20 12.03 -17.51 25.91
CA THR A 20 12.33 -17.46 27.36
C THR A 20 11.56 -16.44 28.20
N ALA A 21 10.77 -15.54 27.62
CA ALA A 21 10.19 -14.42 28.37
C ALA A 21 8.74 -14.58 28.90
N GLN A 22 7.99 -15.63 28.56
CA GLN A 22 6.52 -15.65 28.78
C GLN A 22 5.98 -16.62 29.85
N ARG A 23 6.80 -17.16 30.77
CA ARG A 23 6.31 -18.20 31.71
C ARG A 23 6.40 -17.93 33.23
N PRO A 24 7.23 -17.04 33.79
CA PRO A 24 7.19 -16.77 35.23
C PRO A 24 6.21 -15.65 35.59
N LEU A 25 6.09 -14.60 34.77
CA LEU A 25 5.27 -13.42 35.09
C LEU A 25 3.78 -13.75 35.19
N THR A 26 3.28 -14.63 34.32
CA THR A 26 1.88 -15.08 34.32
C THR A 26 1.53 -15.93 35.54
N LYS A 27 2.45 -16.78 36.00
CA LYS A 27 2.27 -17.55 37.24
C LYS A 27 2.28 -16.63 38.47
N VAL A 28 3.18 -15.66 38.52
CA VAL A 28 3.28 -14.69 39.61
C VAL A 28 2.04 -13.80 39.68
N VAL A 29 1.56 -13.30 38.55
CA VAL A 29 0.32 -12.50 38.48
C VAL A 29 -0.89 -13.35 38.87
N LEU A 30 -0.99 -14.60 38.37
CA LEU A 30 -2.08 -15.49 38.74
C LEU A 30 -2.09 -15.81 40.24
N ILE A 31 -0.93 -16.10 40.83
CA ILE A 31 -0.78 -16.34 42.26
C ILE A 31 -1.14 -15.08 43.07
N ALA A 32 -0.65 -13.92 42.67
CA ALA A 32 -0.94 -12.66 43.35
C ALA A 32 -2.45 -12.34 43.34
N VAL A 33 -3.13 -12.58 42.21
CA VAL A 33 -4.57 -12.33 42.11
C VAL A 33 -5.38 -13.38 42.87
N LEU A 34 -5.01 -14.67 42.81
CA LEU A 34 -5.66 -15.72 43.61
C LEU A 34 -5.48 -15.47 45.12
N THR A 35 -4.32 -14.96 45.53
CA THR A 35 -4.02 -14.61 46.93
C THR A 35 -4.81 -13.38 47.38
N GLY A 36 -4.86 -12.32 46.56
CA GLY A 36 -5.69 -11.13 46.86
C GLY A 36 -7.18 -11.46 46.91
N TYR A 37 -7.64 -12.35 46.03
CA TYR A 37 -9.00 -12.87 46.02
C TYR A 37 -9.34 -13.67 47.29
N LEU A 38 -8.43 -14.55 47.74
CA LEU A 38 -8.57 -15.32 48.97
C LEU A 38 -8.67 -14.41 50.21
N ILE A 39 -7.82 -13.40 50.31
CA ILE A 39 -7.77 -12.45 51.43
C ILE A 39 -9.07 -11.63 51.51
N ALA A 40 -9.53 -11.08 50.38
CA ALA A 40 -10.79 -10.33 50.32
C ALA A 40 -11.98 -11.21 50.75
N ARG A 41 -11.99 -12.50 50.35
CA ARG A 41 -13.05 -13.44 50.70
C ARG A 41 -13.06 -13.87 52.17
N LEU A 42 -11.90 -14.09 52.79
CA LEU A 42 -11.80 -14.36 54.22
C LEU A 42 -12.31 -13.18 55.06
N TYR A 43 -12.01 -11.95 54.62
CA TYR A 43 -12.54 -10.73 55.23
C TYR A 43 -14.07 -10.63 55.11
N ILE A 44 -14.63 -11.05 53.97
CA ILE A 44 -16.09 -11.05 53.71
C ILE A 44 -16.82 -12.10 54.55
N LEU A 45 -16.23 -13.27 54.80
CA LEU A 45 -16.82 -14.31 55.65
C LEU A 45 -16.96 -13.86 57.11
N TYR A 46 -16.13 -12.90 57.53
CA TYR A 46 -16.09 -12.35 58.88
C TYR A 46 -17.17 -11.28 59.14
N SER A 47 -17.71 -10.61 58.12
CA SER A 47 -18.70 -9.52 58.31
C SER A 47 -20.11 -9.93 57.85
N THR A 48 -21.03 -10.13 58.80
CA THR A 48 -22.38 -10.66 58.55
C THR A 48 -23.37 -9.70 57.87
N GLN A 49 -23.02 -8.42 57.64
CA GLN A 49 -23.93 -7.40 57.08
C GLN A 49 -23.69 -6.99 55.60
N THR A 50 -22.63 -7.45 54.94
CA THR A 50 -22.23 -6.98 53.58
C THR A 50 -22.28 -8.06 52.50
N ALA A 51 -22.97 -9.18 52.74
CA ALA A 51 -22.90 -10.40 51.94
C ALA A 51 -23.30 -10.25 50.46
N VAL A 52 -24.22 -9.33 50.12
CA VAL A 52 -24.75 -9.20 48.74
C VAL A 52 -23.87 -8.35 47.83
N ILE A 53 -23.40 -7.19 48.31
CA ILE A 53 -22.50 -6.30 47.54
C ILE A 53 -21.13 -6.97 47.35
N SER A 54 -20.65 -7.67 48.38
CA SER A 54 -19.39 -8.41 48.34
C SER A 54 -19.44 -9.62 47.38
N PHE A 55 -20.61 -10.24 47.20
CA PHE A 55 -20.81 -11.34 46.23
C PHE A 55 -20.61 -10.88 44.78
N GLY A 56 -21.18 -9.73 44.41
CA GLY A 56 -21.05 -9.19 43.04
C GLY A 56 -19.61 -8.86 42.65
N VAL A 57 -18.82 -8.28 43.56
CA VAL A 57 -17.40 -7.95 43.32
C VAL A 57 -16.57 -9.21 43.11
N VAL A 58 -16.80 -10.24 43.91
CA VAL A 58 -16.10 -11.52 43.84
C VAL A 58 -16.40 -12.24 42.51
N VAL A 59 -17.68 -12.33 42.12
CA VAL A 59 -18.06 -12.92 40.83
C VAL A 59 -17.46 -12.13 39.68
N GLY A 60 -17.46 -10.79 39.75
CA GLY A 60 -16.84 -9.92 38.77
C GLY A 60 -15.33 -10.17 38.59
N LEU A 61 -14.58 -10.29 39.69
CA LEU A 61 -13.15 -10.59 39.66
C LEU A 61 -12.85 -12.00 39.11
N GLN A 62 -13.70 -12.99 39.39
CA GLN A 62 -13.55 -14.34 38.84
C GLN A 62 -13.79 -14.39 37.34
N VAL A 63 -14.84 -13.72 36.86
CA VAL A 63 -15.12 -13.59 35.42
C VAL A 63 -13.97 -12.86 34.72
N LEU A 64 -13.41 -11.81 35.34
CA LEU A 64 -12.26 -11.09 34.82
C LEU A 64 -11.01 -11.98 34.73
N LEU A 65 -10.70 -12.75 35.78
CA LEU A 65 -9.57 -13.68 35.81
C LEU A 65 -9.67 -14.77 34.74
N LEU A 66 -10.86 -15.33 34.58
CA LEU A 66 -11.13 -16.31 33.53
C LEU A 66 -10.95 -15.69 32.15
N TYR A 67 -11.50 -14.50 31.93
CA TYR A 67 -11.39 -13.79 30.66
C TYR A 67 -9.92 -13.54 30.30
N ILE A 68 -9.11 -13.09 31.27
CA ILE A 68 -7.66 -12.94 31.13
C ILE A 68 -7.01 -14.30 30.80
N ALA A 69 -7.32 -15.36 31.55
CA ALA A 69 -6.75 -16.69 31.34
C ALA A 69 -7.08 -17.28 29.95
N LEU A 70 -8.31 -17.03 29.44
CA LEU A 70 -8.73 -17.43 28.10
C LEU A 70 -8.02 -16.65 26.99
N ALA A 71 -7.63 -15.40 27.24
CA ALA A 71 -6.80 -14.62 26.32
C ALA A 71 -5.40 -15.22 26.14
N TYR A 72 -4.88 -15.94 27.15
CA TYR A 72 -3.60 -16.66 27.08
C TYR A 72 -3.72 -18.10 26.53
N GLY A 73 -4.93 -18.56 26.23
CA GLY A 73 -5.19 -19.83 25.56
C GLY A 73 -6.12 -20.76 26.34
N TRP A 74 -6.85 -21.61 25.61
CA TRP A 74 -7.95 -22.42 26.16
C TRP A 74 -7.52 -23.37 27.30
N ARG A 75 -6.29 -23.91 27.24
CA ARG A 75 -5.75 -24.79 28.29
C ARG A 75 -5.57 -24.06 29.63
N VAL A 76 -5.06 -22.83 29.59
CA VAL A 76 -4.86 -21.99 30.79
C VAL A 76 -6.21 -21.55 31.35
N GLY A 77 -7.13 -21.13 30.47
CA GLY A 77 -8.50 -20.82 30.85
C GLY A 77 -9.23 -21.99 31.51
N LEU A 78 -9.08 -23.21 30.98
CA LEU A 78 -9.70 -24.41 31.53
C LEU A 78 -9.14 -24.74 32.94
N THR A 79 -7.83 -24.65 33.13
CA THR A 79 -7.22 -24.89 34.45
C THR A 79 -7.74 -23.86 35.48
N VAL A 80 -7.78 -22.57 35.11
CA VAL A 80 -8.30 -21.51 35.99
C VAL A 80 -9.79 -21.72 36.29
N ALA A 81 -10.59 -22.11 35.30
CA ALA A 81 -12.01 -22.43 35.47
C ALA A 81 -12.22 -23.58 36.48
N ILE A 82 -11.48 -24.68 36.34
CA ILE A 82 -11.54 -25.83 37.25
C ILE A 82 -11.12 -25.41 38.67
N SER A 83 -10.04 -24.63 38.81
CA SER A 83 -9.58 -24.11 40.10
C SER A 83 -10.64 -23.22 40.77
N ILE A 84 -11.33 -22.37 40.01
CA ILE A 84 -12.43 -21.53 40.51
C ILE A 84 -13.58 -22.40 41.02
N VAL A 85 -14.00 -23.42 40.26
CA VAL A 85 -15.10 -24.31 40.63
C VAL A 85 -14.76 -25.15 41.87
N LEU A 86 -13.58 -25.78 41.92
CA LEU A 86 -13.15 -26.58 43.07
C LEU A 86 -13.04 -25.74 44.35
N PHE A 87 -12.50 -24.52 44.24
CA PHE A 87 -12.40 -23.61 45.37
C PHE A 87 -13.77 -23.13 45.85
N HIS A 88 -14.71 -22.88 44.93
CA HIS A 88 -16.08 -22.52 45.29
C HIS A 88 -16.83 -23.68 45.95
N MET A 89 -16.61 -24.91 45.48
CA MET A 89 -17.16 -26.13 46.09
C MET A 89 -16.66 -26.30 47.54
N LEU A 90 -15.37 -26.05 47.81
CA LEU A 90 -14.79 -26.08 49.15
C LEU A 90 -15.40 -25.00 50.07
N LEU A 91 -15.59 -23.78 49.57
CA LEU A 91 -16.21 -22.70 50.35
C LEU A 91 -17.66 -22.98 50.71
N LEU A 92 -18.44 -23.55 49.79
CA LEU A 92 -19.82 -23.93 50.07
C LEU A 92 -19.93 -25.09 51.07
N LEU A 93 -18.94 -25.99 51.11
CA LEU A 93 -18.83 -27.02 52.15
C LEU A 93 -18.51 -26.41 53.52
N LEU A 94 -17.61 -25.41 53.58
CA LEU A 94 -17.29 -24.71 54.83
C LEU A 94 -18.44 -23.82 55.32
N ALA A 95 -19.16 -23.16 54.42
CA ALA A 95 -20.33 -22.32 54.76
C ALA A 95 -21.55 -23.13 55.24
N GLN A 96 -21.57 -24.45 54.99
CA GLN A 96 -22.60 -25.35 55.48
C GLN A 96 -22.57 -25.46 57.01
N GLU A 97 -21.40 -25.36 57.64
CA GLU A 97 -21.30 -25.32 59.11
C GLU A 97 -21.92 -24.05 59.71
N LEU A 98 -22.12 -23.00 58.90
CA LEU A 98 -22.70 -21.73 59.33
C LEU A 98 -24.20 -21.60 58.99
N GLY A 99 -24.82 -22.61 58.35
CA GLY A 99 -26.27 -22.66 58.12
C GLY A 99 -26.82 -21.68 57.05
N HIS A 100 -25.97 -21.10 56.20
CA HIS A 100 -26.35 -19.97 55.34
C HIS A 100 -26.90 -20.32 53.93
N TYR A 101 -26.81 -21.57 53.44
CA TYR A 101 -27.23 -21.93 52.08
C TYR A 101 -27.84 -23.33 51.95
N SER A 102 -28.89 -23.47 51.13
CA SER A 102 -29.49 -24.77 50.81
C SER A 102 -28.65 -25.53 49.76
N MET A 103 -28.79 -26.85 49.70
CA MET A 103 -28.12 -27.69 48.69
C MET A 103 -28.52 -27.31 47.25
N GLY A 104 -29.76 -26.85 47.05
CA GLY A 104 -30.26 -26.41 45.74
C GLY A 104 -29.56 -25.15 45.22
N ASP A 105 -29.35 -24.16 46.09
CA ASP A 105 -28.67 -22.90 45.74
C ASP A 105 -27.23 -23.15 45.29
N ARG A 106 -26.57 -24.12 45.93
CA ARG A 106 -25.19 -24.54 45.62
C ARG A 106 -25.08 -25.17 44.23
N ILE A 107 -26.02 -26.02 43.87
CA ILE A 107 -26.03 -26.70 42.57
C ILE A 107 -26.29 -25.67 41.46
N THR A 108 -27.32 -24.85 41.62
CA THR A 108 -27.69 -23.80 40.66
C THR A 108 -26.54 -22.85 40.40
N TYR A 109 -25.84 -22.40 41.45
CA TYR A 109 -24.69 -21.50 41.31
C TYR A 109 -23.53 -22.14 40.53
N ASN A 110 -23.13 -23.37 40.89
CA ASN A 110 -21.99 -24.02 40.23
C ASN A 110 -22.28 -24.33 38.76
N VAL A 111 -23.52 -24.75 38.44
CA VAL A 111 -23.95 -24.96 37.06
C VAL A 111 -23.87 -23.65 36.26
N GLY A 112 -24.31 -22.52 36.85
CA GLY A 112 -24.22 -21.21 36.21
C GLY A 112 -22.78 -20.76 35.90
N ILE A 113 -21.86 -20.96 36.85
CA ILE A 113 -20.44 -20.64 36.63
C ILE A 113 -19.83 -21.52 35.55
N ILE A 114 -20.09 -22.83 35.57
CA ILE A 114 -19.58 -23.75 34.54
C ILE A 114 -20.09 -23.33 33.16
N ALA A 115 -21.40 -23.05 33.03
CA ALA A 115 -21.99 -22.60 31.77
C ALA A 115 -21.35 -21.29 31.26
N LEU A 116 -21.12 -20.31 32.14
CA LEU A 116 -20.46 -19.05 31.78
C LEU A 116 -19.02 -19.28 31.33
N ASN A 117 -18.29 -20.20 31.97
CA ASN A 117 -16.92 -20.54 31.58
C ASN A 117 -16.86 -21.15 30.17
N PHE A 118 -17.77 -22.08 29.88
CA PHE A 118 -17.87 -22.68 28.55
C PHE A 118 -18.24 -21.63 27.49
N ALA A 119 -19.21 -20.75 27.79
CA ALA A 119 -19.59 -19.67 26.89
C ALA A 119 -18.43 -18.71 26.60
N ALA A 120 -17.69 -18.29 27.64
CA ALA A 120 -16.52 -17.42 27.48
C ALA A 120 -15.42 -18.10 26.65
N GLY A 121 -15.16 -19.38 26.89
CA GLY A 121 -14.19 -20.16 26.11
C GLY A 121 -14.57 -20.29 24.64
N TYR A 122 -15.85 -20.55 24.37
CA TYR A 122 -16.39 -20.62 23.01
C TYR A 122 -16.28 -19.28 22.28
N ILE A 123 -16.69 -18.18 22.91
CA ILE A 123 -16.58 -16.82 22.36
C ILE A 123 -15.11 -16.47 22.06
N SER A 124 -14.20 -16.80 22.99
CA SER A 124 -12.77 -16.59 22.79
C SER A 124 -12.24 -17.36 21.58
N ASP A 125 -12.65 -18.62 21.40
CA ASP A 125 -12.26 -19.43 20.24
C ASP A 125 -12.83 -18.88 18.93
N LEU A 126 -14.11 -18.50 18.92
CA LEU A 126 -14.76 -17.89 17.78
C LEU A 126 -14.06 -16.58 17.36
N ASN A 127 -13.74 -15.72 18.32
CA ASN A 127 -13.01 -14.49 18.08
C ASN A 127 -11.61 -14.75 17.51
N ARG A 128 -10.88 -15.76 18.02
CA ARG A 128 -9.57 -16.14 17.46
C ARG A 128 -9.68 -16.58 16.00
N ARG A 129 -10.68 -17.40 15.67
CA ARG A 129 -10.93 -17.85 14.29
C ARG A 129 -11.28 -16.68 13.38
N LEU A 130 -12.17 -15.79 13.82
CA LEU A 130 -12.56 -14.60 13.08
C LEU A 130 -11.35 -13.70 12.79
N LEU A 131 -10.54 -13.41 13.80
CA LEU A 131 -9.33 -12.61 13.63
C LEU A 131 -8.31 -13.28 12.69
N ALA A 132 -8.17 -14.60 12.74
CA ALA A 132 -7.30 -15.33 11.82
C ALA A 132 -7.80 -15.20 10.36
N THR A 133 -9.10 -15.35 10.13
CA THR A 133 -9.70 -15.18 8.79
C THR A 133 -9.56 -13.74 8.28
N LEU A 134 -9.80 -12.73 9.14
CA LEU A 134 -9.64 -11.32 8.76
C LEU A 134 -8.19 -11.01 8.36
N LYS A 135 -7.20 -11.50 9.12
CA LYS A 135 -5.78 -11.35 8.78
C LYS A 135 -5.43 -12.04 7.47
N ALA A 136 -5.91 -13.26 7.26
CA ALA A 136 -5.68 -14.01 6.02
C ALA A 136 -6.28 -13.27 4.81
N ASN A 137 -7.49 -12.74 4.93
CA ASN A 137 -8.14 -11.96 3.87
C ASN A 137 -7.35 -10.67 3.58
N HIS A 138 -6.89 -9.96 4.61
CA HIS A 138 -6.07 -8.75 4.43
C HIS A 138 -4.78 -9.06 3.68
N MET A 139 -4.07 -10.13 4.05
CA MET A 139 -2.86 -10.58 3.36
C MET A 139 -3.15 -10.96 1.89
N ASN A 140 -4.27 -11.64 1.63
CA ASN A 140 -4.66 -12.01 0.27
C ASN A 140 -4.92 -10.77 -0.59
N VAL A 141 -5.62 -9.76 -0.06
CA VAL A 141 -5.86 -8.48 -0.75
C VAL A 141 -4.54 -7.78 -1.06
N GLN A 142 -3.61 -7.70 -0.10
CA GLN A 142 -2.29 -7.12 -0.34
C GLN A 142 -1.51 -7.87 -1.44
N LYS A 143 -1.55 -9.20 -1.42
CA LYS A 143 -0.89 -10.04 -2.44
C LYS A 143 -1.49 -9.81 -3.83
N LEU A 144 -2.81 -9.72 -3.93
CA LEU A 144 -3.51 -9.40 -5.18
C LEU A 144 -3.10 -8.00 -5.69
N GLN A 145 -3.05 -7.00 -4.82
CA GLN A 145 -2.60 -5.65 -5.20
C GLN A 145 -1.16 -5.65 -5.72
N GLN A 146 -0.25 -6.38 -5.07
CA GLN A 146 1.14 -6.50 -5.54
C GLN A 146 1.23 -7.21 -6.88
N GLN A 147 0.47 -8.28 -7.09
CA GLN A 147 0.42 -8.99 -8.38
C GLN A 147 -0.15 -8.10 -9.48
N TYR A 148 -1.21 -7.34 -9.17
CA TYR A 148 -1.80 -6.39 -10.09
C TYR A 148 -0.81 -5.29 -10.48
N ALA A 149 -0.08 -4.72 -9.51
CA ALA A 149 0.97 -3.75 -9.78
C ALA A 149 2.09 -4.32 -10.67
N LYS A 150 2.49 -5.58 -10.45
CA LYS A 150 3.46 -6.27 -11.33
C LYS A 150 2.91 -6.49 -12.74
N LEU A 151 1.64 -6.86 -12.88
CA LEU A 151 0.99 -6.97 -14.18
C LEU A 151 0.92 -5.62 -14.89
N GLN A 152 0.57 -4.55 -14.18
CA GLN A 152 0.60 -3.20 -14.73
C GLN A 152 2.02 -2.77 -15.15
N GLN A 153 3.06 -3.22 -14.46
CA GLN A 153 4.44 -2.99 -14.89
C GLN A 153 4.81 -3.71 -16.19
N LEU A 154 4.11 -4.80 -16.55
CA LEU A 154 4.31 -5.50 -17.83
C LEU A 154 3.52 -4.86 -18.97
N VAL A 155 2.54 -4.01 -18.67
CA VAL A 155 1.83 -3.28 -19.71
C VAL A 155 2.80 -2.25 -20.27
N GLN A 156 3.12 -2.36 -21.56
CA GLN A 156 4.02 -1.44 -22.26
C GLN A 156 3.30 -0.20 -22.81
N ARG A 157 1.97 -0.21 -22.79
CA ARG A 157 1.10 0.81 -23.39
C ARG A 157 0.39 1.66 -22.34
N ASP A 158 0.14 2.93 -22.66
CA ASP A 158 -0.75 3.81 -21.91
C ASP A 158 -2.20 3.40 -22.14
N SER A 159 -2.97 3.22 -21.06
CA SER A 159 -4.35 2.71 -21.16
C SER A 159 -5.30 3.65 -21.87
N LEU A 160 -5.07 4.97 -21.79
CA LEU A 160 -5.94 5.97 -22.39
C LEU A 160 -5.64 6.16 -23.88
N THR A 161 -4.37 6.35 -24.23
CA THR A 161 -3.94 6.75 -25.58
C THR A 161 -3.44 5.60 -26.44
N GLN A 162 -3.19 4.42 -25.86
CA GLN A 162 -2.62 3.23 -26.52
C GLN A 162 -1.22 3.45 -27.13
N LEU A 163 -0.61 4.62 -26.89
CA LEU A 163 0.81 4.84 -27.12
C LEU A 163 1.65 4.01 -26.14
N TYR A 164 2.96 3.95 -26.35
CA TYR A 164 3.83 3.40 -25.33
C TYR A 164 3.76 4.23 -24.05
N ASN A 165 3.93 3.59 -22.90
CA ASN A 165 4.00 4.33 -21.65
C ASN A 165 5.41 4.86 -21.40
N ARG A 166 5.53 5.72 -20.38
CA ARG A 166 6.81 6.28 -19.92
C ARG A 166 7.89 5.21 -19.76
N ARG A 167 7.58 4.11 -19.08
CA ARG A 167 8.57 3.05 -18.78
C ARG A 167 9.15 2.47 -20.07
N TYR A 168 8.30 2.02 -20.97
CA TYR A 168 8.71 1.42 -22.23
C TYR A 168 9.49 2.41 -23.10
N PHE A 169 9.09 3.69 -23.11
CA PHE A 169 9.84 4.74 -23.80
C PHE A 169 11.29 4.83 -23.31
N TYR A 170 11.51 4.92 -22.00
CA TYR A 170 12.86 5.00 -21.43
C TYR A 170 13.68 3.74 -21.72
N GLU A 171 13.09 2.54 -21.55
CA GLU A 171 13.76 1.26 -21.82
C GLU A 171 14.22 1.19 -23.29
N GLN A 172 13.35 1.53 -24.25
CA GLN A 172 13.70 1.50 -25.67
C GLN A 172 14.64 2.62 -26.10
N ALA A 173 14.48 3.82 -25.56
CA ALA A 173 15.35 4.95 -25.90
C ALA A 173 16.78 4.74 -25.39
N GLU A 174 16.96 4.15 -24.19
CA GLU A 174 18.29 3.71 -23.70
C GLU A 174 18.89 2.60 -24.57
N ALA A 175 18.09 1.63 -25.00
CA ALA A 175 18.55 0.60 -25.93
C ALA A 175 19.03 1.21 -27.26
N LEU A 176 18.25 2.15 -27.83
CA LEU A 176 18.62 2.86 -29.05
C LEU A 176 19.87 3.73 -28.86
N LEU A 177 20.07 4.33 -27.68
CA LEU A 177 21.27 5.08 -27.34
C LEU A 177 22.52 4.19 -27.37
N GLY A 178 22.42 2.97 -26.80
CA GLY A 178 23.49 1.97 -26.89
C GLY A 178 23.86 1.64 -28.34
N VAL A 179 22.86 1.42 -29.20
CA VAL A 179 23.07 1.14 -30.63
C VAL A 179 23.65 2.33 -31.37
N ALA A 180 23.12 3.53 -31.15
CA ALA A 180 23.58 4.78 -31.76
C ALA A 180 25.07 5.03 -31.46
N ARG A 181 25.49 4.85 -30.20
CA ARG A 181 26.91 4.94 -29.80
C ARG A 181 27.79 3.94 -30.52
N ALA A 182 27.39 2.67 -30.54
CA ALA A 182 28.20 1.60 -31.11
C ALA A 182 28.38 1.76 -32.63
N SER A 183 27.37 2.34 -33.30
CA SER A 183 27.33 2.52 -34.75
C SER A 183 27.70 3.93 -35.24
N GLY A 184 27.94 4.87 -34.32
CA GLY A 184 28.18 6.28 -34.66
C GLY A 184 26.97 6.99 -35.29
N ARG A 185 25.76 6.44 -35.12
CA ARG A 185 24.54 7.00 -35.70
C ARG A 185 23.86 8.00 -34.76
N SER A 186 23.03 8.87 -35.31
CA SER A 186 22.29 9.88 -34.56
C SER A 186 21.02 9.32 -33.91
N LEU A 187 20.65 9.86 -32.77
CA LEU A 187 19.40 9.56 -32.08
C LEU A 187 18.74 10.89 -31.69
N GLY A 188 17.45 11.00 -31.92
CA GLY A 188 16.69 12.22 -31.69
C GLY A 188 15.56 12.04 -30.69
N ILE A 189 15.30 13.07 -29.88
CA ILE A 189 14.19 13.12 -28.94
C ILE A 189 13.35 14.37 -29.22
N ILE A 190 12.04 14.19 -29.22
CA ILE A 190 11.04 15.26 -29.25
C ILE A 190 10.15 15.08 -28.03
N LEU A 191 10.17 16.05 -27.11
CA LEU A 191 9.17 16.19 -26.07
C LEU A 191 8.08 17.15 -26.53
N LEU A 192 6.83 16.84 -26.22
CA LEU A 192 5.71 17.71 -26.52
C LEU A 192 4.69 17.71 -25.39
N ASP A 193 4.01 18.84 -25.23
CA ASP A 193 3.03 19.05 -24.17
C ASP A 193 1.86 19.88 -24.72
N LEU A 194 0.64 19.47 -24.36
CA LEU A 194 -0.57 20.14 -24.85
C LEU A 194 -0.78 21.49 -24.17
N ASP A 195 -0.89 22.52 -25.00
CA ASP A 195 -1.01 23.88 -24.54
C ASP A 195 -2.34 24.11 -23.82
N ARG A 196 -2.24 24.62 -22.58
CA ARG A 196 -3.42 24.98 -21.77
C ARG A 196 -4.37 23.80 -21.52
N PHE A 197 -3.88 22.57 -21.50
CA PHE A 197 -4.71 21.38 -21.29
C PHE A 197 -5.53 21.42 -19.99
N LYS A 198 -4.95 21.96 -18.91
CA LYS A 198 -5.71 22.23 -17.67
C LYS A 198 -6.95 23.10 -17.91
N GLN A 199 -6.84 24.16 -18.73
CA GLN A 199 -7.99 25.01 -19.05
C GLN A 199 -9.07 24.25 -19.83
N ILE A 200 -8.68 23.30 -20.69
CA ILE A 200 -9.62 22.42 -21.39
C ILE A 200 -10.38 21.57 -20.38
N ASN A 201 -9.69 20.94 -19.43
CA ASN A 201 -10.32 20.16 -18.37
C ASN A 201 -11.25 21.02 -17.49
N ASP A 202 -10.79 22.21 -17.10
CA ASP A 202 -11.55 23.11 -16.23
C ASP A 202 -12.81 23.64 -16.95
N THR A 203 -12.77 23.80 -18.27
CA THR A 203 -13.88 24.36 -19.07
C THR A 203 -14.88 23.29 -19.54
N TYR A 204 -14.38 22.14 -20.01
CA TYR A 204 -15.18 21.11 -20.68
C TYR A 204 -15.27 19.79 -19.91
N GLY A 205 -14.55 19.68 -18.78
CA GLY A 205 -14.50 18.48 -17.95
C GLY A 205 -13.47 17.45 -18.42
N HIS A 206 -13.07 16.57 -17.49
CA HIS A 206 -12.04 15.55 -17.73
C HIS A 206 -12.37 14.58 -18.86
N VAL A 207 -13.65 14.27 -19.09
CA VAL A 207 -14.06 13.37 -20.19
C VAL A 207 -13.68 13.96 -21.55
N VAL A 208 -13.82 15.28 -21.74
CA VAL A 208 -13.42 15.95 -22.98
C VAL A 208 -11.90 16.02 -23.08
N GLY A 209 -11.20 16.28 -21.98
CA GLY A 209 -9.74 16.21 -21.93
C GLY A 209 -9.20 14.83 -22.33
N ASP A 210 -9.82 13.75 -21.86
CA ASP A 210 -9.46 12.38 -22.21
C ASP A 210 -9.63 12.12 -23.71
N ARG A 211 -10.71 12.64 -24.33
CA ARG A 211 -10.90 12.56 -25.80
C ARG A 211 -9.84 13.32 -26.58
N VAL A 212 -9.44 14.49 -26.08
CA VAL A 212 -8.33 15.27 -26.66
C VAL A 212 -7.02 14.47 -26.61
N LEU A 213 -6.69 13.88 -25.46
CA LEU A 213 -5.49 13.05 -25.31
C LEU A 213 -5.53 11.82 -26.23
N GLN A 214 -6.69 11.19 -26.39
CA GLN A 214 -6.88 10.07 -27.31
C GLN A 214 -6.62 10.48 -28.76
N ALA A 215 -7.19 11.60 -29.22
CA ALA A 215 -7.01 12.08 -30.58
C ALA A 215 -5.55 12.44 -30.89
N VAL A 216 -4.87 13.09 -29.94
CA VAL A 216 -3.42 13.35 -30.03
C VAL A 216 -2.64 12.04 -30.04
N GLY A 217 -3.00 11.09 -29.19
CA GLY A 217 -2.42 9.75 -29.15
C GLY A 217 -2.48 9.04 -30.51
N ILE A 218 -3.65 9.08 -31.17
CA ILE A 218 -3.83 8.52 -32.53
C ILE A 218 -2.94 9.24 -33.54
N CYS A 219 -2.90 10.58 -33.50
CA CYS A 219 -2.03 11.36 -34.40
C CYS A 219 -0.56 10.93 -34.29
N LEU A 220 -0.05 10.77 -33.06
CA LEU A 220 1.32 10.33 -32.82
C LEU A 220 1.53 8.84 -33.17
N ALA A 221 0.53 7.98 -32.98
CA ALA A 221 0.61 6.55 -33.27
C ALA A 221 0.74 6.26 -34.79
N THR A 222 0.19 7.14 -35.63
CA THR A 222 0.27 7.00 -37.10
C THR A 222 1.62 7.44 -37.69
N GLU A 223 2.52 7.97 -36.87
CA GLU A 223 3.81 8.52 -37.30
C GLU A 223 4.83 7.39 -37.53
N PRO A 224 5.25 7.11 -38.80
CA PRO A 224 6.10 5.95 -39.08
C PRO A 224 7.55 6.14 -38.63
N GLY A 225 8.18 5.03 -38.24
CA GLY A 225 9.61 4.97 -37.96
C GLY A 225 10.02 5.62 -36.63
N VAL A 226 9.08 5.80 -35.70
CA VAL A 226 9.35 6.37 -34.38
C VAL A 226 8.73 5.54 -33.26
N ILE A 227 9.24 5.72 -32.05
CA ILE A 227 8.59 5.24 -30.83
C ILE A 227 7.91 6.45 -30.20
N ALA A 228 6.59 6.47 -30.24
CA ALA A 228 5.77 7.50 -29.60
C ALA A 228 5.19 6.99 -28.27
N ALA A 229 5.26 7.84 -27.24
CA ALA A 229 4.85 7.49 -25.90
C ALA A 229 4.15 8.64 -25.18
N ARG A 230 3.28 8.31 -24.23
CA ARG A 230 2.75 9.25 -23.24
C ARG A 230 3.55 9.11 -21.95
N LEU A 231 4.15 10.22 -21.50
CA LEU A 231 4.98 10.22 -20.30
C LEU A 231 4.14 10.38 -19.01
N GLY A 232 3.00 11.04 -19.12
CA GLY A 232 2.03 11.26 -18.04
C GLY A 232 1.27 12.57 -18.24
N GLY A 233 0.08 12.72 -17.66
CA GLY A 233 -0.71 13.95 -17.82
C GLY A 233 -0.94 14.31 -19.30
N GLU A 234 -0.58 15.53 -19.69
CA GLU A 234 -0.61 16.03 -21.07
C GLU A 234 0.74 15.93 -21.83
N GLU A 235 1.72 15.23 -21.27
CA GLU A 235 3.07 15.13 -21.82
C GLU A 235 3.26 13.88 -22.67
N PHE A 236 3.82 14.07 -23.87
CA PHE A 236 4.17 13.01 -24.80
C PHE A 236 5.63 13.13 -25.24
N SER A 237 6.16 12.02 -25.75
CA SER A 237 7.53 11.95 -26.23
C SER A 237 7.64 11.07 -27.45
N ILE A 238 8.59 11.42 -28.32
CA ILE A 238 8.99 10.64 -29.47
C ILE A 238 10.50 10.45 -29.42
N VAL A 239 10.94 9.21 -29.70
CA VAL A 239 12.34 8.92 -30.01
C VAL A 239 12.45 8.36 -31.42
N GLN A 240 13.45 8.84 -32.16
CA GLN A 240 13.71 8.46 -33.54
C GLN A 240 15.21 8.14 -33.71
N ALA A 241 15.49 6.91 -34.15
CA ALA A 241 16.83 6.51 -34.55
C ALA A 241 17.21 7.11 -35.92
N ASP A 242 18.50 7.27 -36.15
CA ASP A 242 19.10 7.75 -37.40
C ASP A 242 18.53 9.12 -37.81
N ALA A 243 18.34 10.01 -36.82
CA ALA A 243 17.70 11.30 -37.00
C ALA A 243 18.56 12.47 -36.49
N GLU A 244 18.98 13.31 -37.44
CA GLU A 244 19.58 14.61 -37.16
C GLU A 244 18.52 15.67 -36.88
N ILE A 245 18.95 16.79 -36.31
CA ILE A 245 18.08 17.89 -35.88
C ILE A 245 17.19 18.45 -37.00
N PRO A 246 17.66 18.65 -38.25
CA PRO A 246 16.78 19.09 -39.33
C PRO A 246 15.63 18.10 -39.60
N CYS A 247 15.89 16.80 -39.53
CA CYS A 247 14.86 15.76 -39.69
C CYS A 247 13.85 15.81 -38.54
N LEU A 248 14.34 15.93 -37.30
CA LEU A 248 13.48 16.03 -36.11
C LEU A 248 12.61 17.29 -36.14
N LEU A 249 13.16 18.42 -36.57
CA LEU A 249 12.43 19.68 -36.72
C LEU A 249 11.31 19.55 -37.76
N HIS A 250 11.60 18.95 -38.91
CA HIS A 250 10.58 18.71 -39.94
C HIS A 250 9.45 17.84 -39.41
N ARG A 251 9.77 16.78 -38.65
CA ARG A 251 8.76 15.92 -38.02
C ARG A 251 7.97 16.67 -36.95
N ALA A 252 8.64 17.41 -36.07
CA ALA A 252 8.00 18.20 -35.03
C ALA A 252 7.01 19.21 -35.64
N GLU A 253 7.37 19.86 -36.76
CA GLU A 253 6.48 20.81 -37.45
C GLU A 253 5.27 20.13 -38.07
N ARG A 254 5.46 18.98 -38.71
CA ARG A 254 4.33 18.19 -39.22
C ARG A 254 3.36 17.79 -38.10
N LEU A 255 3.88 17.30 -36.98
CA LEU A 255 3.07 16.91 -35.83
C LEU A 255 2.37 18.11 -35.19
N ARG A 256 3.07 19.23 -35.03
CA ARG A 256 2.49 20.48 -34.51
C ARG A 256 1.31 20.95 -35.37
N ALA A 257 1.50 20.97 -36.70
CA ALA A 257 0.45 21.33 -37.63
C ALA A 257 -0.72 20.33 -37.61
N ALA A 258 -0.43 19.03 -37.54
CA ALA A 258 -1.45 17.98 -37.48
C ALA A 258 -2.29 18.07 -36.19
N ILE A 259 -1.67 18.28 -35.03
CA ILE A 259 -2.37 18.48 -33.75
C ILE A 259 -3.23 19.75 -33.81
N ALA A 260 -2.69 20.85 -34.34
CA ALA A 260 -3.44 22.11 -34.48
C ALA A 260 -4.64 22.00 -35.44
N ALA A 261 -4.60 21.05 -36.38
CA ALA A 261 -5.67 20.80 -37.33
C ALA A 261 -6.77 19.85 -36.78
N LEU A 262 -6.56 19.20 -35.62
CA LEU A 262 -7.57 18.34 -35.01
C LEU A 262 -8.82 19.17 -34.68
N THR A 263 -9.99 18.64 -35.06
CA THR A 263 -11.29 19.22 -34.75
C THR A 263 -12.02 18.36 -33.74
N PHE A 264 -12.79 19.01 -32.87
CA PHE A 264 -13.56 18.35 -31.80
C PHE A 264 -15.02 18.81 -31.85
N GLU A 265 -15.58 18.99 -33.05
CA GLU A 265 -16.90 19.59 -33.27
C GLU A 265 -18.03 18.86 -32.54
N GLU A 266 -17.93 17.52 -32.45
CA GLU A 266 -18.88 16.68 -31.71
C GLU A 266 -18.83 16.87 -30.19
N LEU A 267 -17.73 17.41 -29.65
CA LEU A 267 -17.55 17.67 -28.23
C LEU A 267 -17.82 19.15 -27.90
N ALA A 268 -17.22 20.05 -28.67
CA ALA A 268 -17.37 21.50 -28.56
C ALA A 268 -16.86 22.19 -29.83
N ALA A 269 -17.75 22.89 -30.55
CA ALA A 269 -17.45 23.52 -31.84
C ALA A 269 -16.27 24.51 -31.82
N SER A 270 -16.00 25.16 -30.68
CA SER A 270 -14.91 26.13 -30.52
C SER A 270 -13.63 25.54 -29.90
N LEU A 271 -13.58 24.24 -29.60
CA LEU A 271 -12.40 23.64 -28.97
C LEU A 271 -11.25 23.52 -29.98
N ARG A 272 -10.15 24.21 -29.67
CA ARG A 272 -8.88 24.16 -30.41
C ARG A 272 -7.78 23.70 -29.47
N VAL A 273 -6.91 22.83 -29.97
CA VAL A 273 -5.81 22.25 -29.21
C VAL A 273 -4.53 22.52 -29.98
N THR A 274 -3.51 23.02 -29.28
CA THR A 274 -2.15 23.14 -29.82
C THR A 274 -1.17 22.46 -28.87
N ALA A 275 0.05 22.24 -29.33
CA ALA A 275 1.12 21.69 -28.51
C ALA A 275 2.41 22.47 -28.71
N SER A 276 3.19 22.57 -27.64
CA SER A 276 4.56 23.08 -27.67
C SER A 276 5.53 21.92 -27.74
N PHE A 277 6.68 22.11 -28.41
CA PHE A 277 7.64 21.05 -28.68
C PHE A 277 9.06 21.46 -28.28
N GLY A 278 9.76 20.57 -27.59
CA GLY A 278 11.18 20.64 -27.30
C GLY A 278 11.94 19.54 -28.02
N VAL A 279 12.92 19.91 -28.84
CA VAL A 279 13.66 19.00 -29.71
C VAL A 279 15.14 19.00 -29.35
N THR A 280 15.76 17.83 -29.31
CA THR A 280 17.20 17.67 -29.11
C THR A 280 17.73 16.46 -29.87
N ALA A 281 19.00 16.52 -30.24
CA ALA A 281 19.78 15.33 -30.54
C ALA A 281 20.28 14.73 -29.22
N VAL A 282 20.43 13.42 -29.20
CA VAL A 282 21.21 12.71 -28.18
C VAL A 282 22.65 12.71 -28.65
N LEU A 283 23.55 13.18 -27.80
CA LEU A 283 24.97 13.27 -28.08
C LEU A 283 25.63 11.92 -27.79
N THR A 284 26.69 11.60 -28.53
CA THR A 284 27.50 10.40 -28.27
C THR A 284 28.06 10.37 -26.84
N SER A 285 28.33 11.55 -26.28
CA SER A 285 28.81 11.78 -24.91
C SER A 285 27.77 11.57 -23.79
N ASP A 286 26.47 11.50 -24.11
CA ASP A 286 25.38 11.49 -23.09
C ASP A 286 25.20 10.14 -22.40
N ARG A 287 26.05 9.74 -21.46
CA ARG A 287 26.07 8.39 -20.85
C ARG A 287 24.70 7.74 -20.57
N SER A 288 23.70 8.50 -20.14
CA SER A 288 22.28 8.10 -20.07
C SER A 288 21.38 9.07 -20.83
N LEU A 289 20.14 8.64 -21.07
CA LEU A 289 19.08 9.44 -21.71
C LEU A 289 18.69 10.69 -20.91
N ASP A 290 18.94 10.71 -19.61
CA ASP A 290 18.51 11.77 -18.69
C ASP A 290 18.97 13.17 -19.13
N ARG A 291 20.21 13.28 -19.60
CA ARG A 291 20.75 14.57 -20.09
C ARG A 291 20.06 15.05 -21.35
N ALA A 292 19.80 14.14 -22.29
CA ALA A 292 19.07 14.49 -23.50
C ALA A 292 17.63 14.90 -23.17
N ILE A 293 16.95 14.17 -22.30
CA ILE A 293 15.60 14.52 -21.84
C ILE A 293 15.60 15.89 -21.16
N ALA A 294 16.58 16.20 -20.30
CA ALA A 294 16.69 17.51 -19.66
C ALA A 294 16.89 18.66 -20.68
N ARG A 295 17.65 18.42 -21.76
CA ARG A 295 17.78 19.41 -22.85
C ARG A 295 16.48 19.61 -23.61
N ALA A 296 15.78 18.53 -23.94
CA ALA A 296 14.49 18.59 -24.61
C ALA A 296 13.44 19.31 -23.74
N ASP A 297 13.42 19.04 -22.43
CA ASP A 297 12.50 19.66 -21.48
C ASP A 297 12.76 21.17 -21.36
N ALA A 298 14.02 21.58 -21.28
CA ALA A 298 14.37 22.99 -21.28
C ALA A 298 13.98 23.70 -22.59
N ALA A 299 14.10 23.02 -23.73
CA ALA A 299 13.62 23.55 -25.00
C ALA A 299 12.08 23.67 -25.01
N LEU A 300 11.37 22.65 -24.52
CA LEU A 300 9.92 22.66 -24.40
C LEU A 300 9.44 23.79 -23.49
N TYR A 301 10.11 24.00 -22.37
CA TYR A 301 9.85 25.11 -21.46
C TYR A 301 10.02 26.47 -22.16
N GLU A 302 11.06 26.64 -22.96
CA GLU A 302 11.25 27.84 -23.78
C GLU A 302 10.12 28.03 -24.79
N ALA A 303 9.66 26.98 -25.46
CA ALA A 303 8.54 27.02 -26.38
C ALA A 303 7.25 27.50 -25.67
N LYS A 304 6.98 26.99 -24.46
CA LYS A 304 5.83 27.44 -23.64
C LYS A 304 5.93 28.91 -23.24
N ARG A 305 7.15 29.41 -22.97
CA ARG A 305 7.39 30.83 -22.64
C ARG A 305 7.27 31.76 -23.83
N GLN A 306 7.61 31.30 -25.04
CA GLN A 306 7.61 32.12 -26.26
C GLN A 306 6.28 32.09 -27.02
N GLY A 307 5.17 31.97 -26.30
CA GLY A 307 3.83 32.09 -26.87
C GLY A 307 3.16 30.75 -27.22
N ARG A 308 3.78 29.61 -26.92
CA ARG A 308 3.24 28.25 -27.17
C ARG A 308 3.06 27.94 -28.66
N ASN A 309 2.49 26.78 -29.00
CA ASN A 309 2.27 26.34 -30.37
C ASN A 309 3.51 26.51 -31.27
N CYS A 310 4.68 26.18 -30.73
CA CYS A 310 5.95 26.36 -31.43
C CYS A 310 6.97 25.31 -31.02
N ILE A 311 8.06 25.24 -31.78
CA ILE A 311 9.14 24.27 -31.61
C ILE A 311 10.38 25.00 -31.17
N ARG A 312 11.06 24.50 -30.14
CA ARG A 312 12.40 24.97 -29.76
C ARG A 312 13.37 23.81 -29.77
N VAL A 313 14.61 24.14 -30.10
CA VAL A 313 15.70 23.17 -30.16
C VAL A 313 16.73 23.57 -29.13
N ARG A 314 17.25 22.59 -28.40
CA ARG A 314 18.45 22.78 -27.59
C ARG A 314 19.50 21.75 -27.97
N GLN A 315 20.69 22.25 -28.25
CA GLN A 315 21.90 21.44 -28.43
C GLN A 315 22.91 21.95 -27.41
N GLU A 316 23.53 21.06 -26.64
CA GLU A 316 24.81 21.40 -26.04
C GLU A 316 25.84 21.25 -27.15
N GLN A 317 26.61 22.32 -27.40
CA GLN A 317 27.79 22.20 -28.25
C GLN A 317 28.72 21.19 -27.58
N GLY A 318 28.94 20.05 -28.25
CA GLY A 318 30.03 19.17 -27.87
C GLY A 318 31.30 20.00 -27.86
N VAL A 319 32.06 19.92 -26.77
CA VAL A 319 33.45 20.38 -26.77
C VAL A 319 34.12 19.66 -27.93
N ALA A 320 34.50 20.42 -28.95
CA ALA A 320 35.40 19.95 -29.98
C ALA A 320 36.75 19.77 -29.28
N ASP A 321 37.14 18.52 -29.04
CA ASP A 321 38.53 18.15 -28.76
C ASP A 321 39.31 18.10 -30.10
#